data_AF-A0A0Q9WWH1-F1
#
_entry.id   AF-A0A0Q9WWH1-F1
#
_cell.length_a   1.000
_cell.length_b   1.000
_cell.length_c   1.000
_cell.angle_alpha   90.00
_cell.angle_beta   90.00
_cell.angle_gamma   90.00
#
_symmetry.space_group_name_H-M   'P 1'
#
loop_
_entity.id
_entity.type
_entity.pdbx_description
1 polymer ?
#
loop_
_entity_poly.entity_id
_entity_poly.type
_entity_poly.pdbx_seq_one_letter_code
_entity_poly.pdbx_strand_id
1 'polypeptide(L)'
;MATSAKSTCICLIILLILLVVFSSIGLYFTFTKEKKMVLESCHNMGGSCLEFNHCNNAYQSRVITRCILARKVCCMKTEQVTKSLD
;
A
#
# COMPACT_ATOMS: atom_id res chain seq x y z
N MET A 1 10.42 -31.48 -45.97
CA MET A 1 9.94 -30.23 -45.34
C MET A 1 9.03 -30.57 -44.17
N ALA A 2 9.56 -30.93 -43.00
CA ALA A 2 8.74 -31.37 -41.85
C ALA A 2 9.34 -31.01 -40.47
N THR A 3 10.36 -30.14 -40.47
CA THR A 3 11.06 -29.69 -39.26
C THR A 3 10.51 -28.36 -38.72
N SER A 4 9.93 -27.51 -39.59
CA SER A 4 9.42 -26.19 -39.20
C SER A 4 8.16 -26.25 -38.32
N ALA A 5 7.28 -27.24 -38.49
CA ALA A 5 6.03 -27.37 -37.72
C ALA A 5 6.27 -27.79 -36.25
N LYS A 6 7.22 -28.70 -36.00
CA LYS A 6 7.59 -29.11 -34.64
C LYS A 6 8.27 -27.97 -33.88
N SER A 7 9.11 -27.20 -34.58
CA SER A 7 9.81 -26.05 -34.01
C SER A 7 8.85 -24.92 -33.62
N THR A 8 7.79 -24.68 -34.41
CA THR A 8 6.77 -23.66 -34.09
C THR A 8 5.95 -24.05 -32.86
N CYS A 9 5.55 -25.33 -32.74
CA CYS A 9 4.86 -25.81 -31.54
C CYS A 9 5.70 -25.67 -30.27
N ILE A 10 7.00 -26.00 -30.33
CA ILE A 10 7.90 -25.87 -29.18
C ILE A 10 8.08 -24.39 -28.79
N CYS A 11 8.28 -23.50 -29.77
CA CYS A 11 8.38 -22.07 -29.52
C CYS A 11 7.10 -21.49 -28.90
N LEU A 12 5.93 -21.93 -29.36
CA LEU A 12 4.63 -21.52 -28.80
C LEU A 12 4.47 -21.95 -27.34
N ILE A 13 4.89 -23.18 -27.00
CA ILE A 13 4.85 -23.68 -25.62
C ILE A 13 5.80 -22.86 -24.73
N ILE A 14 7.02 -22.58 -25.19
CA ILE A 14 7.99 -21.77 -24.44
C ILE A 14 7.44 -20.35 -24.23
N LEU A 15 6.84 -19.73 -25.25
CA LEU A 15 6.22 -18.41 -25.15
C LEU A 15 5.08 -18.39 -24.13
N LEU A 16 4.24 -19.42 -24.11
CA LEU A 16 3.16 -19.55 -23.14
C LEU A 16 3.70 -19.67 -21.71
N ILE A 17 4.73 -20.49 -21.50
CA ILE A 17 5.37 -20.64 -20.19
C ILE A 17 5.94 -19.29 -19.73
N LEU A 18 6.65 -18.57 -20.61
CA LEU A 18 7.19 -17.26 -20.30
C LEU A 18 6.08 -16.27 -19.94
N LEU A 19 4.99 -16.20 -20.71
CA LEU A 19 3.86 -15.32 -20.41
C LEU A 19 3.24 -15.59 -19.04
N VAL A 20 3.09 -16.87 -18.67
CA VAL A 20 2.55 -17.26 -17.37
C VAL A 20 3.50 -16.84 -16.24
N VAL A 21 4.81 -17.05 -16.41
CA VAL A 21 5.82 -16.66 -15.41
C VAL A 21 5.89 -15.14 -15.26
N PHE A 22 5.92 -14.38 -16.36
CA PHE A 22 5.93 -12.92 -16.30
C PHE A 22 4.64 -12.37 -15.70
N SER A 23 3.48 -12.95 -16.04
CA SER A 23 2.20 -12.54 -15.47
C SER A 23 2.13 -12.83 -13.97
N SER A 24 2.60 -13.98 -13.51
CA SER A 24 2.57 -14.32 -12.08
C SER A 24 3.49 -13.42 -11.25
N ILE A 25 4.68 -13.09 -11.76
CA ILE A 25 5.57 -12.12 -11.15
C ILE A 25 4.91 -10.73 -11.12
N GLY A 26 4.36 -10.28 -12.24
CA GLY A 26 3.65 -9.00 -12.34
C GLY A 26 2.47 -8.91 -11.36
N LEU A 27 1.65 -9.96 -11.28
CA LEU A 27 0.54 -10.06 -10.33
C LEU A 27 1.05 -9.98 -8.89
N TYR A 28 2.07 -10.78 -8.54
CA TYR A 28 2.65 -10.80 -7.20
C TYR A 28 3.18 -9.42 -6.78
N PHE A 29 3.89 -8.73 -7.67
CA PHE A 29 4.38 -7.38 -7.41
C PHE A 29 3.25 -6.34 -7.31
N THR A 30 2.22 -6.42 -8.14
CA THR A 30 1.05 -5.54 -8.05
C THR A 30 0.29 -5.74 -6.75
N PHE A 31 -0.01 -6.99 -6.38
CA PHE A 31 -0.71 -7.31 -5.13
C PHE A 31 0.12 -6.93 -3.88
N THR A 32 1.44 -7.04 -3.93
CA THR A 32 2.30 -6.62 -2.82
C THR A 32 2.44 -5.10 -2.71
N LYS A 33 2.41 -4.36 -3.83
CA LYS A 33 2.47 -2.89 -3.86
C LYS A 33 1.18 -2.23 -3.36
N GLU A 34 0.05 -2.91 -3.46
CA GLU A 34 -1.23 -2.44 -2.92
C GLU A 34 -1.39 -2.62 -1.41
N LYS A 35 -0.34 -3.08 -0.70
CA LYS A 35 -0.15 -2.72 0.70
C LYS A 35 0.26 -1.25 0.81
N LYS A 36 -0.55 -0.35 0.23
CA LYS A 36 -0.67 1.01 0.75
C LYS A 36 -1.11 0.76 2.18
N MET A 37 -0.18 0.92 3.11
CA MET A 37 -0.46 1.13 4.54
C MET A 37 -1.81 1.84 4.59
N VAL A 38 -2.76 1.27 5.30
CA VAL A 38 -4.08 1.88 5.50
C VAL A 38 -3.81 3.13 6.32
N LEU A 39 -3.28 4.19 5.70
CA LEU A 39 -3.18 5.51 6.28
C LEU A 39 -4.62 6.00 6.27
N GLU A 40 -5.34 5.52 7.26
CA GLU A 40 -6.66 5.99 7.59
C GLU A 40 -6.56 7.52 7.77
N SER A 41 -7.49 8.24 7.16
CA SER A 41 -7.41 9.70 7.20
C SER A 41 -7.71 10.14 8.63
N CYS A 42 -6.89 11.05 9.17
CA CYS A 42 -7.12 11.62 10.50
C CYS A 42 -8.56 12.16 10.64
N HIS A 43 -9.13 12.66 9.54
CA HIS A 43 -10.51 13.13 9.47
C HIS A 43 -11.53 12.02 9.71
N ASN A 44 -11.29 10.81 9.20
CA ASN A 44 -12.16 9.66 9.40
C ASN A 44 -12.16 9.19 10.87
N MET A 45 -11.07 9.43 11.60
CA MET A 45 -10.98 9.19 13.04
C MET A 45 -11.62 10.30 13.89
N GLY A 46 -12.19 11.34 13.27
CA GLY A 46 -12.75 12.50 13.97
C GLY A 46 -11.72 13.56 14.39
N GLY A 47 -10.49 13.48 13.85
CA GLY A 47 -9.42 14.45 14.06
C GLY A 47 -9.24 15.45 12.90
N SER A 48 -8.27 16.34 13.07
CA SER A 48 -7.87 17.36 12.10
C SER A 48 -6.37 17.31 11.89
N CYS A 49 -5.93 17.60 10.66
CA CYS A 49 -4.50 17.64 10.36
C CYS A 49 -3.95 19.05 10.54
N LEU A 50 -3.12 19.20 11.56
CA LEU A 50 -2.58 20.48 12.00
C LEU A 50 -1.05 20.42 12.03
N GLU A 51 -0.41 21.57 12.04
CA GLU A 51 1.03 21.66 12.30
C GLU A 51 1.34 21.27 13.75
N PHE A 52 2.56 20.79 13.98
CA PHE A 52 3.02 20.36 15.30
C PHE A 52 2.82 21.44 16.38
N ASN A 53 3.01 22.71 16.03
CA ASN A 53 2.86 23.83 16.96
C ASN A 53 1.39 24.24 17.23
N HIS A 54 0.45 23.78 16.39
CA HIS A 54 -0.99 24.07 16.51
C HIS A 54 -1.77 22.94 17.18
N CYS A 55 -1.13 21.81 17.49
CA CYS A 55 -1.74 20.70 18.21
C CYS A 55 -1.06 20.55 19.57
N ASN A 56 -1.85 20.53 20.65
CA ASN A 56 -1.32 20.22 21.96
C ASN A 56 -0.93 18.73 22.01
N ASN A 57 0.24 18.41 22.57
CA ASN A 57 0.82 17.06 22.61
C ASN A 57 -0.13 16.00 23.21
N ALA A 58 -1.04 16.41 24.11
CA ALA A 58 -2.06 15.54 24.71
C ALA A 58 -3.13 15.04 23.71
N TYR A 59 -3.31 15.75 22.60
CA TYR A 59 -4.32 15.47 21.56
C TYR A 59 -3.69 14.91 20.28
N GLN A 60 -2.37 14.74 20.26
CA GLN A 60 -1.65 14.20 19.13
C GLN A 60 -1.86 12.68 19.06
N SER A 61 -2.41 12.20 17.93
CA SER A 61 -2.49 10.76 17.68
C SER A 61 -1.12 10.18 17.36
N ARG A 62 -0.80 9.02 17.95
CA ARG A 62 0.41 8.23 17.63
C ARG A 62 0.25 7.39 16.36
N VAL A 63 -0.95 7.35 15.78
CA VAL A 63 -1.22 6.56 14.58
C VAL A 63 -0.66 7.25 13.34
N ILE A 64 0.03 6.47 12.50
CA ILE A 64 0.60 6.94 11.23
C ILE A 64 -0.54 7.18 10.24
N THR A 65 -1.01 8.43 10.17
CA THR A 65 -2.04 8.87 9.22
C THR A 65 -1.42 9.57 8.02
N ARG A 66 -2.21 9.78 6.95
CA ARG A 66 -1.76 10.47 5.71
C ARG A 66 -1.17 11.85 5.94
N CYS A 67 -1.44 12.45 7.09
CA CYS A 67 -0.97 13.78 7.43
C CYS A 67 0.51 13.84 7.78
N ILE A 68 1.12 12.73 8.20
CA ILE A 68 2.56 12.68 8.46
C ILE A 68 3.37 12.87 7.17
N LEU A 69 2.79 12.47 6.02
CA LEU A 69 3.41 12.65 4.70
C LEU A 69 3.58 14.14 4.35
N ALA A 70 2.70 14.99 4.88
CA ALA A 70 2.78 16.45 4.75
C ALA A 70 3.56 17.13 5.89
N ARG A 71 4.32 16.36 6.70
CA ARG A 71 4.96 16.81 7.97
C ARG A 71 3.98 17.45 8.95
N LYS A 72 2.71 17.02 8.93
CA LYS A 72 1.66 17.47 9.84
C LYS A 72 1.30 16.35 10.81
N VAL A 73 0.72 16.72 11.94
CA VAL A 73 0.26 15.77 12.95
C VAL A 73 -1.25 15.60 12.87
N CYS A 74 -1.73 14.41 13.22
CA CYS A 74 -3.16 14.19 13.42
C CYS A 74 -3.53 14.64 14.84
N CYS A 75 -4.31 15.72 14.93
CA CYS A 75 -4.80 16.27 16.18
C CYS A 75 -6.25 15.84 16.39
N MET A 76 -6.52 15.08 17.45
CA MET A 76 -7.87 14.59 17.72
C MET A 76 -8.63 15.55 18.64
N LYS A 77 -9.95 15.56 18.55
CA LYS A 77 -10.80 16.42 19.40
C LYS A 77 -10.91 15.91 20.83
N THR A 78 -10.52 14.66 21.08
CA THR A 78 -10.56 14.00 22.38
C THR A 78 -9.17 13.50 22.73
N GLU A 79 -8.80 13.60 24.02
CA GLU A 79 -7.53 13.07 24.52
C GLU A 79 -7.46 11.57 24.24
N GLN A 80 -6.55 11.16 23.36
CA GLN A 80 -6.37 9.75 23.02
C GLN A 80 -5.43 9.11 24.04
N VAL A 81 -6.00 8.72 25.19
CA VAL A 81 -5.46 7.63 26.00
C VAL A 81 -6.12 6.33 25.52
N THR A 82 -5.96 6.00 24.25
CA THR A 82 -6.49 4.73 23.72
C THR A 82 -5.33 3.85 23.27
N LYS A 83 -5.18 2.78 24.03
CA LYS A 83 -4.19 1.71 23.89
C LYS A 83 -4.12 1.22 22.43
N SER A 84 -2.97 1.40 21.79
CA SER A 84 -2.57 0.56 20.66
C SER A 84 -1.90 -0.70 21.21
N LEU A 85 -2.69 -1.62 21.75
CA LEU A 85 -2.32 -3.02 21.90
C LEU A 85 -3.61 -3.86 21.99
N ASP A 86 -4.11 -4.26 20.82
CA ASP A 86 -4.72 -5.57 20.56
C ASP A 86 -4.65 -5.81 19.04
#